data_AF-A0A1Z9M315-F1
#
_entry.id   AF-A0A1Z9M315-F1
#
_cell.length_a   1.000
_cell.length_b   1.000
_cell.length_c   1.000
_cell.angle_alpha   90.00
_cell.angle_beta   90.00
_cell.angle_gamma   90.00
#
_symmetry.space_group_name_H-M   'P 1'
#
loop_
_entity.id
_entity.type
_entity.pdbx_description
1 polymer ?
#
loop_
_entity_poly.entity_id
_entity_poly.type
_entity_poly.pdbx_seq_one_letter_code
_entity_poly.pdbx_strand_id
1 'polypeptide(L)'
;MFIDVLATALSRFLPYKKPAYDHLSDEDYITILSWCEDWEPEDVYYTAWNASEMDMFVDWEKWSQNMTDLPGPVKYQLRYALEKHEKKGNLKALRSYAYVYEFFGKWSKRFLWASLIFLTYYLFF
;
A
#
# COMPACT_ATOMS: atom_id res chain seq x y z
N MET A 1 2.85 16.28 0.17
CA MET A 1 4.13 17.03 0.16
C MET A 1 4.89 17.00 1.50
N PHE A 2 4.35 17.49 2.63
CA PHE A 2 5.08 17.48 3.92
C PHE A 2 5.24 16.08 4.51
N ILE A 3 4.19 15.25 4.40
CA ILE A 3 4.19 13.87 4.87
C ILE A 3 5.16 13.01 4.05
N ASP A 4 5.27 13.26 2.74
CA ASP A 4 6.17 12.50 1.85
C ASP A 4 7.65 12.77 2.15
N VAL A 5 7.99 14.00 2.51
CA VAL A 5 9.35 14.37 2.95
C VAL A 5 9.68 13.69 4.28
N LEU A 6 8.75 13.71 5.24
CA LEU A 6 8.89 13.01 6.53
C LEU A 6 9.01 11.49 6.33
N ALA A 7 8.17 10.91 5.49
CA ALA A 7 8.21 9.51 5.11
C ALA A 7 9.56 9.14 4.46
N THR A 8 10.07 9.99 3.57
CA THR A 8 11.37 9.77 2.92
C THR A 8 12.52 9.85 3.93
N ALA A 9 12.47 10.81 4.86
CA ALA A 9 13.47 10.94 5.92
C ALA A 9 13.46 9.74 6.89
N LEU A 10 12.28 9.30 7.31
CA LEU A 10 12.10 8.08 8.14
C LEU A 10 12.56 6.82 7.41
N SER A 11 12.35 6.73 6.08
CA SER A 11 12.73 5.56 5.29
C SER A 11 14.23 5.22 5.38
N ARG A 12 15.09 6.22 5.61
CA ARG A 12 16.54 6.04 5.80
C ARG A 12 16.89 5.35 7.11
N PHE A 13 16.05 5.47 8.11
CA PHE A 13 16.25 4.86 9.44
C PHE A 13 15.52 3.53 9.60
N LEU A 14 14.67 3.14 8.64
CA LEU A 14 13.92 1.89 8.73
C LEU A 14 14.74 0.71 8.20
N PRO A 15 14.86 -0.40 8.96
CA PRO A 15 15.60 -1.59 8.54
C PRO A 15 14.96 -2.24 7.33
N TYR A 16 15.73 -2.46 6.25
CA TYR A 16 15.22 -3.00 4.98
C TYR A 16 14.40 -4.27 5.23
N LYS A 17 13.08 -4.18 5.00
CA LYS A 17 12.15 -5.30 5.07
C LYS A 17 11.64 -5.49 3.65
N LYS A 18 12.02 -6.61 3.04
CA LYS A 18 11.53 -6.99 1.72
C LYS A 18 10.00 -7.09 1.79
N PRO A 19 9.26 -6.54 0.81
CA PRO A 19 7.81 -6.72 0.76
C PRO A 19 7.49 -8.21 0.64
N ALA A 20 6.57 -8.70 1.45
CA ALA A 20 6.11 -10.09 1.38
C ALA A 20 5.05 -10.20 0.27
N TYR A 21 5.52 -10.16 -0.98
CA TYR A 21 4.66 -10.22 -2.17
C TYR A 21 3.74 -11.45 -2.20
N ASP A 22 4.16 -12.54 -1.57
CA ASP A 22 3.40 -13.80 -1.54
C ASP A 22 2.14 -13.75 -0.65
N HIS A 23 1.92 -12.64 0.07
CA HIS A 23 0.72 -12.40 0.89
C HIS A 23 -0.16 -11.24 0.40
N LEU A 24 0.21 -10.60 -0.72
CA LEU A 24 -0.58 -9.50 -1.28
C LEU A 24 -1.73 -10.06 -2.11
N SER A 25 -2.92 -9.49 -1.91
CA SER A 25 -4.07 -9.70 -2.79
C SER A 25 -3.90 -8.93 -4.10
N ASP A 26 -4.70 -9.26 -5.11
CA ASP A 26 -4.69 -8.57 -6.40
C ASP A 26 -5.07 -7.09 -6.27
N GLU A 27 -5.99 -6.79 -5.37
CA GLU A 27 -6.35 -5.42 -5.01
C GLU A 27 -5.16 -4.67 -4.41
N ASP A 28 -4.38 -5.31 -3.53
CA ASP A 28 -3.19 -4.70 -2.96
C ASP A 28 -2.16 -4.37 -4.06
N TYR A 29 -1.95 -5.28 -5.01
CA TYR A 29 -1.04 -5.03 -6.14
C TYR A 29 -1.47 -3.79 -6.93
N ILE A 30 -2.75 -3.71 -7.29
CA ILE A 30 -3.29 -2.60 -8.09
C ILE A 30 -3.22 -1.30 -7.30
N THR A 31 -3.60 -1.31 -6.01
CA THR A 31 -3.58 -0.12 -5.15
C THR A 31 -2.17 0.39 -4.90
N ILE A 32 -1.20 -0.50 -4.69
CA ILE A 32 0.18 -0.07 -4.49
C ILE A 32 0.76 0.52 -5.78
N LEU A 33 0.44 -0.09 -6.93
CA LEU A 33 0.89 0.41 -8.24
C LEU A 33 0.24 1.74 -8.60
N SER A 34 -1.06 1.90 -8.34
CA SER A 34 -1.77 3.16 -8.59
C SER A 34 -1.14 4.31 -7.81
N TRP A 35 -0.73 4.07 -6.57
CA TRP A 35 0.03 5.04 -5.77
C TRP A 35 1.46 5.27 -6.27
N CYS A 36 2.12 4.24 -6.81
CA CYS A 36 3.50 4.36 -7.29
C CYS A 36 3.61 5.18 -8.58
N GLU A 37 2.59 5.12 -9.44
CA GLU A 37 2.54 5.79 -10.74
C GLU A 37 1.61 7.02 -10.75
N ASP A 38 0.89 7.29 -9.64
CA ASP A 38 -0.12 8.36 -9.53
C ASP A 38 -1.26 8.21 -10.56
N TRP A 39 -1.74 6.99 -10.73
CA TRP A 39 -2.80 6.60 -11.68
C TRP A 39 -4.06 6.17 -10.96
N GLU A 40 -5.19 6.15 -11.67
CA GLU A 40 -6.38 5.50 -11.13
C GLU A 40 -6.18 3.98 -11.07
N PRO A 41 -6.70 3.27 -10.04
CA PRO A 41 -6.63 1.81 -9.95
C PRO A 41 -7.17 1.09 -11.20
N GLU A 42 -8.18 1.69 -11.83
CA GLU A 42 -8.77 1.23 -13.09
C GLU A 42 -7.76 1.23 -14.24
N ASP A 43 -6.98 2.31 -14.41
CA ASP A 43 -5.96 2.40 -15.45
C ASP A 43 -4.86 1.34 -15.24
N VAL A 44 -4.48 1.10 -13.98
CA VAL A 44 -3.51 0.04 -13.63
C VAL A 44 -4.06 -1.34 -14.00
N TYR A 45 -5.33 -1.60 -13.72
CA TYR A 45 -6.00 -2.84 -14.09
C TYR A 45 -5.98 -3.07 -15.60
N TYR A 46 -6.44 -2.09 -16.38
CA TYR A 46 -6.48 -2.19 -17.84
C TYR A 46 -5.09 -2.30 -18.45
N THR A 47 -4.11 -1.58 -17.90
CA THR A 47 -2.71 -1.65 -18.35
C THR A 47 -2.11 -3.02 -18.09
N ALA A 48 -2.32 -3.59 -16.90
CA ALA A 48 -1.85 -4.93 -16.57
C ALA A 48 -2.50 -6.00 -17.46
N TRP A 49 -3.79 -5.83 -17.76
CA TRP A 49 -4.51 -6.71 -18.65
C TRP A 49 -3.96 -6.65 -20.08
N ASN A 50 -3.79 -5.45 -20.62
CA ASN A 50 -3.22 -5.25 -21.96
C ASN A 50 -1.79 -5.79 -22.06
N ALA A 51 -0.97 -5.58 -21.03
CA ALA A 51 0.39 -6.12 -20.94
C ALA A 51 0.43 -7.65 -20.79
N SER A 52 -0.67 -8.28 -20.38
CA SER A 52 -0.75 -9.74 -20.27
C SER A 52 -1.01 -10.43 -21.61
N GLU A 53 -1.30 -9.66 -22.68
CA GLU A 53 -1.68 -10.17 -24.01
C GLU A 53 -2.89 -11.14 -23.96
N MET A 54 -3.72 -11.03 -22.92
CA MET A 54 -4.95 -11.80 -22.77
C MET A 54 -6.17 -11.00 -23.21
N ASP A 55 -7.14 -11.68 -23.80
CA ASP A 55 -8.46 -11.10 -24.03
C ASP A 55 -9.16 -10.81 -22.71
N MET A 56 -9.79 -9.64 -22.64
CA MET A 56 -10.51 -9.20 -21.45
C MET A 56 -11.86 -9.88 -21.34
N PHE A 57 -12.07 -10.59 -20.24
CA PHE A 57 -13.33 -11.29 -19.98
C PHE A 57 -14.14 -10.67 -18.83
N VAL A 58 -13.54 -9.76 -18.05
CA VAL A 58 -14.18 -9.07 -16.93
C VAL A 58 -13.74 -7.60 -16.96
N ASP A 59 -14.70 -6.69 -16.78
CA ASP A 59 -14.45 -5.25 -16.69
C ASP A 59 -14.07 -4.84 -15.26
N TRP A 60 -13.38 -3.71 -15.11
CA TRP A 60 -12.98 -3.16 -13.81
C TRP A 60 -14.14 -3.02 -12.82
N GLU A 61 -15.29 -2.47 -13.26
CA GLU A 61 -16.44 -2.25 -12.38
C GLU A 61 -16.99 -3.56 -11.80
N LYS A 62 -17.06 -4.62 -12.62
CA LYS A 62 -17.53 -5.94 -12.19
C LYS A 62 -16.49 -6.67 -11.34
N TRP A 63 -15.22 -6.48 -11.67
CA TRP A 63 -14.11 -7.06 -10.93
C TRP A 63 -13.99 -6.44 -9.54
N SER A 64 -13.93 -5.12 -9.45
CA SER A 64 -13.73 -4.37 -8.19
C SER A 64 -14.84 -4.60 -7.18
N GLN A 65 -16.06 -4.91 -7.62
CA GLN A 65 -17.17 -5.27 -6.73
C GLN A 65 -17.04 -6.66 -6.10
N ASN A 66 -16.44 -7.62 -6.81
CA ASN A 66 -16.36 -9.02 -6.40
C ASN A 66 -14.96 -9.47 -5.98
N MET A 67 -13.93 -8.69 -6.32
CA MET A 67 -12.51 -8.91 -6.05
C MET A 67 -12.07 -10.35 -6.31
N THR A 68 -12.56 -10.92 -7.42
CA THR A 68 -12.24 -12.30 -7.81
C THR A 68 -10.78 -12.40 -8.23
N ASP A 69 -10.14 -13.54 -7.97
CA ASP A 69 -8.76 -13.78 -8.37
C ASP A 69 -8.52 -13.49 -9.87
N LEU A 70 -7.53 -12.63 -10.14
CA LEU A 70 -7.08 -12.34 -11.50
C LEU A 70 -6.38 -13.55 -12.14
N PRO A 71 -6.40 -13.64 -13.47
CA PRO A 71 -5.63 -14.63 -14.21
C PRO A 71 -4.13 -14.56 -13.87
N GLY A 72 -3.47 -15.71 -13.86
CA GLY A 72 -2.02 -15.82 -13.61
C GLY A 72 -1.16 -14.87 -14.45
N PRO A 73 -1.40 -14.69 -15.76
CA PRO A 73 -0.63 -13.75 -16.57
C PRO A 73 -0.81 -12.28 -16.17
N VAL A 74 -2.03 -11.86 -15.81
CA VAL A 74 -2.31 -10.50 -15.32
C VAL A 74 -1.63 -10.26 -13.97
N LYS A 75 -1.76 -11.24 -13.05
CA LYS A 75 -1.05 -11.23 -11.75
C LYS A 75 0.46 -11.12 -11.92
N TYR A 76 1.02 -11.83 -12.90
CA TYR A 76 2.45 -11.76 -13.20
C TYR A 76 2.87 -10.36 -13.63
N GLN A 77 2.11 -9.68 -14.48
CA GLN A 77 2.42 -8.32 -14.92
C GLN A 77 2.35 -7.32 -13.76
N LEU A 78 1.34 -7.43 -12.89
CA LEU A 78 1.23 -6.62 -11.68
C LEU A 78 2.45 -6.81 -10.76
N ARG A 79 2.83 -8.06 -10.49
CA ARG A 79 4.01 -8.38 -9.68
C ARG A 79 5.28 -7.84 -10.32
N TYR A 80 5.46 -8.04 -11.62
CA TYR A 80 6.63 -7.58 -12.36
C TYR A 80 6.76 -6.05 -12.35
N ALA A 81 5.66 -5.33 -12.54
CA ALA A 81 5.62 -3.86 -12.44
C ALA A 81 6.05 -3.42 -11.03
N LEU A 82 5.52 -4.06 -10.00
CA LEU A 82 5.82 -3.71 -8.62
C LEU A 82 7.29 -3.97 -8.24
N GLU A 83 7.86 -5.09 -8.69
CA GLU A 83 9.30 -5.40 -8.55
C GLU A 83 10.18 -4.35 -9.27
N LYS A 84 9.73 -3.83 -10.41
CA LYS A 84 10.42 -2.75 -11.13
C LYS A 84 10.41 -1.44 -10.34
N HIS A 85 9.29 -1.09 -9.69
CA HIS A 85 9.22 0.06 -8.78
C HIS A 85 10.08 -0.13 -7.52
N GLU A 86 10.18 -1.35 -7.00
CA GLU A 86 11.08 -1.68 -5.89
C GLU A 86 12.53 -1.37 -6.26
N LYS A 87 12.98 -1.87 -7.41
CA LYS A 87 14.36 -1.63 -7.91
C LYS A 87 14.66 -0.15 -8.14
N LYS A 88 13.66 0.64 -8.56
CA LYS A 88 13.77 2.10 -8.72
C LYS A 88 13.76 2.86 -7.39
N GLY A 89 13.32 2.23 -6.30
CA GLY A 89 13.24 2.86 -4.98
C GLY A 89 11.99 3.71 -4.74
N ASN A 90 10.98 3.65 -5.61
CA ASN A 90 9.70 4.37 -5.44
C ASN A 90 8.88 3.85 -4.26
N LEU A 91 9.08 2.60 -3.85
CA LEU A 91 8.40 1.99 -2.70
C LEU A 91 8.89 2.49 -1.33
N LYS A 92 9.90 3.38 -1.28
CA LYS A 92 10.42 3.91 -0.01
C LYS A 92 9.39 4.72 0.77
N ALA A 93 8.57 5.52 0.09
CA ALA A 93 7.50 6.28 0.74
C ALA A 93 6.43 5.33 1.29
N LEU A 94 5.99 4.37 0.49
CA LEU A 94 4.97 3.38 0.85
C LEU A 94 5.38 2.54 2.07
N ARG A 95 6.66 2.16 2.14
CA ARG A 95 7.23 1.44 3.29
C ARG A 95 7.24 2.29 4.57
N SER A 96 7.48 3.59 4.46
CA SER A 96 7.37 4.50 5.60
C SER A 96 5.93 4.67 6.06
N TYR A 97 4.97 4.77 5.15
CA TYR A 97 3.55 4.79 5.49
C TYR A 97 3.11 3.51 6.21
N ALA A 98 3.50 2.33 5.70
CA ALA A 98 3.21 1.05 6.36
C ALA A 98 3.79 0.97 7.77
N TYR A 99 5.04 1.44 7.97
CA TYR A 99 5.64 1.48 9.29
C TYR A 99 4.94 2.45 10.26
N VAL A 100 4.61 3.65 9.78
CA VAL A 100 3.87 4.64 10.57
C VAL A 100 2.50 4.08 10.96
N TYR A 101 1.79 3.44 10.03
CA TYR A 101 0.51 2.82 10.31
C TYR A 101 0.61 1.68 11.33
N GLU A 102 1.57 0.76 11.21
CA GLU A 102 1.81 -0.28 12.22
C GLU A 102 2.19 0.32 13.59
N PHE A 103 3.02 1.35 13.60
CA PHE A 103 3.46 2.03 14.81
C PHE A 103 2.28 2.70 15.51
N PHE A 104 1.49 3.49 14.78
CA PHE A 104 0.27 4.09 15.30
C PHE A 104 -0.76 3.03 15.71
N GLY A 105 -0.94 1.96 14.94
CA GLY A 105 -1.84 0.86 15.31
C GLY A 105 -1.48 0.24 16.66
N LYS A 106 -0.20 -0.04 16.89
CA LYS A 106 0.30 -0.60 18.17
C LYS A 106 0.23 0.39 19.33
N TRP A 107 0.50 1.67 19.07
CA TRP A 107 0.58 2.69 20.12
C TRP A 107 -0.72 3.46 20.35
N SER A 108 -1.69 3.41 19.45
CA SER A 108 -2.98 4.12 19.53
C SER A 108 -3.72 3.87 20.85
N LYS A 109 -3.82 2.59 21.25
CA LYS A 109 -4.41 2.20 22.54
C LYS A 109 -3.65 2.81 23.71
N ARG A 110 -2.32 2.82 23.66
CA ARG A 110 -1.47 3.40 24.72
C ARG A 110 -1.62 4.92 24.80
N PHE A 111 -1.69 5.60 23.66
CA PHE A 111 -1.94 7.04 23.61
C PHE A 111 -3.33 7.40 24.12
N LEU A 112 -4.36 6.62 23.78
CA LEU A 112 -5.71 6.80 24.33
C LEU A 112 -5.72 6.67 25.85
N TRP A 113 -5.11 5.62 26.41
CA TRP A 113 -5.01 5.45 27.86
C TRP A 113 -4.21 6.56 28.53
N ALA A 114 -3.09 6.97 27.94
CA ALA A 114 -2.28 8.08 28.44
C ALA A 114 -3.04 9.41 28.42
N SER A 115 -3.78 9.71 27.34
CA SER A 115 -4.58 10.93 27.26
C SER A 115 -5.72 10.92 28.28
N LEU A 116 -6.34 9.77 28.50
CA LEU A 116 -7.43 9.61 29.47
C LEU A 116 -6.93 9.82 30.91
N ILE A 117 -5.77 9.24 31.26
CA ILE A 117 -5.11 9.48 32.55
C ILE A 117 -4.75 10.97 32.71
N PHE A 118 -4.20 11.60 31.68
CA PHE A 118 -3.83 13.01 31.72
C PHE A 118 -5.04 13.93 31.89
N LEU A 119 -6.15 13.63 31.19
CA LEU A 119 -7.43 14.34 31.35
C LEU A 119 -8.00 14.18 32.74
N THR A 120 -7.97 12.97 33.30
CA THR A 120 -8.43 12.73 34.68
C THR A 120 -7.53 13.45 35.69
N TYR A 121 -6.22 13.51 35.46
CA TYR A 121 -5.32 14.27 36.33
C TYR A 121 -5.67 15.76 36.29
N TYR A 122 -5.80 16.35 35.10
CA TYR A 122 -6.13 17.77 34.94
C TYR A 122 -7.54 18.17 35.43
N LEU A 123 -8.51 17.24 35.41
CA LEU A 123 -9.88 17.51 35.88
C LEU A 123 -10.03 17.41 37.40
N PHE A 124 -9.21 16.58 38.06
CA PHE A 124 -9.35 16.28 39.48
C PHE A 124 -8.23 16.87 40.36
N PHE A 125 -7.13 17.34 39.77
CA PHE A 125 -6.03 18.06 40.42
C PHE A 125 -5.75 19.38 39.69
#